data_AF-A0A3L8DM40-F1
#
_entry.id   AF-A0A3L8DM40-F1
#
_cell.length_a   1.000
_cell.length_b   1.000
_cell.length_c   1.000
_cell.angle_alpha   90.00
_cell.angle_beta   90.00
_cell.angle_gamma   90.00
#
_symmetry.space_group_name_H-M   'P 1'
#
loop_
_entity.id
_entity.type
_entity.pdbx_description
1 polymer ?
#
loop_
_entity_poly.entity_id
_entity_poly.type
_entity_poly.pdbx_seq_one_letter_code
_entity_poly.pdbx_strand_id
1 'polypeptide(L)'
;MADESQQSQEPTSKRRKILSHLPIAIKVLEVIVAIFAIGLAVDPMDSFQHVFTRSRFKLADAATIYITVAGYILINTLFILSHMLGDRVPKRTLIMFASVGAFMHVVAGSLMVHNWRKINNSYYFPNNENYASKQYMDMLVSAAVFTFVNAALFVAELIAIIRYS
;
A
#
# COMPACT_ATOMS: atom_id res chain seq x y z
N MET A 1 -57.18 -7.36 22.94
CA MET A 1 -56.01 -6.80 23.66
C MET A 1 -54.92 -7.83 23.61
N ALA A 2 -53.70 -7.60 23.16
CA ALA A 2 -53.09 -6.63 22.25
C ALA A 2 -51.80 -7.36 21.86
N ASP A 3 -51.66 -7.62 20.57
CA ASP A 3 -50.59 -8.40 19.96
C ASP A 3 -49.40 -7.46 19.73
N GLU A 4 -48.70 -7.09 20.80
CA GLU A 4 -47.66 -6.05 20.76
C GLU A 4 -46.46 -6.39 21.66
N SER A 5 -45.63 -7.37 21.30
CA SER A 5 -44.29 -7.45 21.91
C SER A 5 -43.19 -8.18 21.12
N GLN A 6 -43.32 -8.39 19.80
CA GLN A 6 -42.29 -9.09 19.02
C GLN A 6 -41.53 -8.26 17.97
N GLN A 7 -41.71 -6.95 17.95
CA GLN A 7 -41.12 -6.12 16.90
C GLN A 7 -40.26 -5.03 17.53
N SER A 8 -38.93 -5.23 17.56
CA SER A 8 -37.86 -4.17 17.49
C SER A 8 -36.45 -4.58 17.99
N GLN A 9 -36.00 -5.85 17.88
CA GLN A 9 -34.60 -6.21 18.28
C GLN A 9 -33.62 -6.52 17.12
N GLU A 10 -33.96 -6.26 15.85
CA GLU A 10 -33.23 -6.87 14.70
C GLU A 10 -32.50 -5.95 13.67
N PRO A 11 -32.14 -4.67 13.88
CA PRO A 11 -31.20 -3.99 12.97
C PRO A 11 -29.76 -3.91 13.48
N THR A 12 -29.51 -4.09 14.78
CA THR A 12 -28.18 -3.82 15.38
C THR A 12 -27.20 -4.99 15.29
N SER A 13 -27.68 -6.25 15.22
CA SER A 13 -26.82 -7.44 15.20
C SER A 13 -26.12 -7.66 13.84
N LYS A 14 -26.85 -7.52 12.73
CA LYS A 14 -26.32 -7.68 11.36
C LYS A 14 -25.31 -6.59 11.01
N ARG A 15 -25.57 -5.34 11.44
CA ARG A 15 -24.64 -4.22 11.25
C ARG A 15 -23.32 -4.43 11.99
N ARG A 16 -23.35 -4.97 13.22
CA ARG A 16 -22.14 -5.34 13.98
C ARG A 16 -21.33 -6.47 13.34
N LYS A 17 -21.97 -7.50 12.77
CA LYS A 17 -21.28 -8.58 12.04
C LYS A 17 -20.61 -8.10 10.75
N ILE A 18 -21.22 -7.19 10.00
CA ILE A 18 -20.61 -6.63 8.78
C ILE A 18 -19.42 -5.72 9.15
N LEU A 19 -19.57 -4.91 10.20
CA LEU A 19 -18.50 -4.04 10.70
C LEU A 19 -17.31 -4.83 11.27
N SER A 20 -17.50 -6.05 11.78
CA SER A 20 -16.38 -6.86 12.28
C SER A 20 -15.45 -7.40 11.19
N HIS A 21 -15.91 -7.50 9.94
CA HIS A 21 -15.09 -7.96 8.81
C HIS A 21 -14.43 -6.81 8.03
N LEU A 22 -14.78 -5.57 8.35
CA LEU A 22 -14.28 -4.37 7.67
C LEU A 22 -12.74 -4.22 7.75
N PRO A 23 -12.07 -4.48 8.90
CA PRO A 23 -10.61 -4.41 8.96
C PRO A 23 -9.92 -5.41 8.03
N ILE A 24 -10.47 -6.62 7.90
CA ILE A 24 -9.94 -7.65 7.00
C ILE A 24 -10.14 -7.26 5.54
N ALA A 25 -11.30 -6.72 5.19
CA ALA A 25 -11.57 -6.25 3.83
C ALA A 25 -10.60 -5.13 3.43
N ILE A 26 -10.28 -4.19 4.35
CA ILE A 26 -9.27 -3.16 4.10
C ILE A 26 -7.89 -3.79 3.89
N LYS A 27 -7.47 -4.75 4.71
CA LYS A 27 -6.19 -5.45 4.51
C LYS A 27 -6.06 -6.15 3.17
N VAL A 28 -7.13 -6.82 2.72
CA VAL A 28 -7.13 -7.46 1.40
C VAL A 28 -6.92 -6.41 0.30
N LEU A 29 -7.60 -5.27 0.43
CA LEU A 29 -7.48 -4.16 -0.51
C LEU A 29 -6.06 -3.52 -0.47
N GLU A 30 -5.44 -3.39 0.70
CA GLU A 30 -4.04 -2.96 0.85
C GLU A 30 -3.07 -3.88 0.08
N VAL A 31 -3.25 -5.21 0.18
CA VAL A 31 -2.41 -6.17 -0.55
C VAL A 31 -2.59 -6.03 -2.05
N ILE A 32 -3.84 -5.93 -2.54
CA ILE A 32 -4.12 -5.78 -3.97
C ILE A 32 -3.47 -4.50 -4.52
N VAL A 33 -3.66 -3.36 -3.82
CA VAL A 33 -3.08 -2.08 -4.22
C VAL A 33 -1.55 -2.11 -4.18
N ALA A 34 -0.96 -2.74 -3.17
CA ALA A 34 0.48 -2.90 -3.07
C ALA A 34 1.07 -3.77 -4.19
N ILE A 35 0.36 -4.83 -4.63
CA ILE A 35 0.78 -5.67 -5.78
C ILE A 35 0.84 -4.84 -7.06
N PHE A 36 -0.16 -3.98 -7.30
CA PHE A 36 -0.10 -3.05 -8.43
C PHE A 36 1.03 -2.04 -8.30
N ALA A 37 1.25 -1.49 -7.10
CA ALA A 37 2.34 -0.55 -6.84
C ALA A 37 3.71 -1.17 -7.15
N ILE A 38 3.99 -2.38 -6.66
CA ILE A 38 5.28 -3.04 -6.90
C ILE A 38 5.43 -3.51 -8.35
N GLY A 39 4.37 -4.05 -8.96
CA GLY A 39 4.40 -4.47 -10.36
C GLY A 39 4.71 -3.32 -11.32
N LEU A 40 4.21 -2.12 -11.01
CA LEU A 40 4.53 -0.92 -11.79
C LEU A 40 5.89 -0.30 -11.43
N ALA A 41 6.44 -0.58 -10.25
CA ALA A 41 7.73 -0.04 -9.81
C ALA A 41 8.93 -0.87 -10.29
N VAL A 42 8.78 -2.18 -10.44
CA VAL A 42 9.89 -3.10 -10.73
C VAL A 42 10.58 -2.78 -12.04
N ASP A 43 9.86 -2.76 -13.16
CA ASP A 43 10.48 -2.58 -14.48
C ASP A 43 11.18 -1.22 -14.63
N PRO A 44 10.58 -0.07 -14.20
CA PRO A 44 11.28 1.19 -14.20
C PRO A 44 12.55 1.16 -13.35
N MET A 45 12.48 0.58 -12.14
CA MET A 45 13.62 0.56 -11.22
C MET A 45 14.77 -0.31 -11.72
N ASP A 46 14.47 -1.47 -12.29
CA ASP A 46 15.48 -2.36 -12.89
C ASP A 46 16.14 -1.71 -14.11
N SER A 47 15.34 -1.10 -14.99
CA SER A 47 15.83 -0.32 -16.13
C SER A 47 16.73 0.84 -15.65
N PHE A 48 16.31 1.58 -14.62
CA PHE A 48 17.13 2.64 -14.06
C PHE A 48 18.44 2.12 -13.45
N GLN A 49 18.46 0.93 -12.84
CA GLN A 49 19.71 0.36 -12.32
C GLN A 49 20.66 -0.04 -13.45
N HIS A 50 20.16 -0.68 -14.50
CA HIS A 50 20.95 -1.11 -15.66
C HIS A 50 21.47 0.06 -16.50
N VAL A 51 20.66 1.11 -16.68
CA VAL A 51 21.02 2.28 -17.49
C VAL A 51 21.93 3.24 -16.72
N PHE A 52 21.68 3.42 -15.41
CA PHE A 52 22.42 4.38 -14.58
C PHE A 52 23.54 3.73 -13.76
N THR A 53 24.27 2.78 -14.35
CA THR A 53 25.52 2.15 -13.82
C THR A 53 26.53 3.15 -13.23
N ARG A 54 26.33 4.46 -13.49
CA ARG A 54 26.99 5.57 -12.79
C ARG A 54 25.99 6.50 -12.07
N SER A 55 25.72 6.20 -10.79
CA SER A 55 25.56 7.21 -9.73
C SER A 55 24.39 8.23 -9.82
N ARG A 56 23.21 7.89 -10.37
CA ARG A 56 22.05 8.81 -10.28
C ARG A 56 20.83 8.27 -9.53
N PHE A 57 20.61 6.95 -9.53
CA PHE A 57 19.63 6.29 -8.67
C PHE A 57 20.34 5.82 -7.39
N LYS A 58 19.92 6.31 -6.22
CA LYS A 58 20.50 5.84 -4.96
C LYS A 58 19.95 4.45 -4.67
N LEU A 59 20.84 3.46 -4.51
CA LEU A 59 20.44 2.10 -4.12
C LEU A 59 19.63 2.11 -2.82
N ALA A 60 19.90 3.05 -1.92
CA ALA A 60 19.14 3.26 -0.69
C ALA A 60 17.66 3.62 -0.96
N ASP A 61 17.37 4.45 -1.95
CA ASP A 61 16.00 4.82 -2.30
C ASP A 61 15.27 3.60 -2.88
N ALA A 62 15.96 2.83 -3.73
CA ALA A 62 15.43 1.59 -4.30
C ALA A 62 15.09 0.56 -3.21
N ALA A 63 16.06 0.32 -2.31
CA ALA A 63 15.90 -0.60 -1.20
C ALA A 63 14.73 -0.18 -0.29
N THR A 64 14.61 1.12 0.00
CA THR A 64 13.52 1.64 0.84
C THR A 64 12.15 1.38 0.21
N ILE A 65 12.01 1.62 -1.09
CA ILE A 65 10.76 1.36 -1.84
C ILE A 65 10.43 -0.14 -1.80
N TYR A 66 11.37 -1.01 -2.18
CA TYR A 66 11.15 -2.45 -2.21
C TYR A 66 10.83 -3.04 -0.84
N ILE A 67 11.62 -2.70 0.19
CA ILE A 67 11.41 -3.19 1.56
C ILE A 67 10.05 -2.74 2.08
N THR A 68 9.65 -1.50 1.77
CA THR A 68 8.34 -0.99 2.16
C THR A 68 7.23 -1.77 1.46
N VAL A 69 7.16 -1.74 0.13
CA VAL A 69 6.00 -2.28 -0.58
C VAL A 69 5.96 -3.82 -0.47
N ALA A 70 7.08 -4.51 -0.73
CA ALA A 70 7.12 -5.97 -0.62
C ALA A 70 6.99 -6.46 0.83
N GLY A 71 7.63 -5.77 1.79
CA GLY A 71 7.55 -6.14 3.20
C GLY A 71 6.12 -6.04 3.72
N TYR A 72 5.40 -4.99 3.38
CA TYR A 72 4.00 -4.84 3.79
C TYR A 72 3.04 -5.76 3.04
N ILE A 73 3.34 -6.18 1.81
CA ILE A 73 2.59 -7.29 1.15
C ILE A 73 2.70 -8.55 2.01
N LEU A 74 3.92 -8.94 2.41
CA LEU A 74 4.13 -10.14 3.23
C LEU A 74 3.45 -10.02 4.60
N ILE A 75 3.66 -8.91 5.30
CA ILE A 75 3.07 -8.67 6.63
C ILE A 75 1.55 -8.72 6.57
N ASN A 76 0.93 -8.02 5.61
CA ASN A 76 -0.53 -8.00 5.50
C ASN A 76 -1.09 -9.36 5.07
N THR A 77 -0.41 -10.07 4.17
CA THR A 77 -0.80 -11.44 3.79
C THR A 77 -0.75 -12.37 5.00
N LEU A 78 0.28 -12.27 5.84
CA LEU A 78 0.36 -13.04 7.09
C LEU A 78 -0.78 -12.70 8.04
N PHE A 79 -1.14 -11.43 8.20
CA PHE A 79 -2.29 -11.05 9.03
C PHE A 79 -3.63 -11.58 8.50
N ILE A 80 -3.82 -11.57 7.18
CA ILE A 80 -5.00 -12.18 6.55
C ILE A 80 -5.03 -13.68 6.83
N LEU A 81 -3.89 -14.37 6.65
CA LEU A 81 -3.79 -15.81 6.86
C LEU A 81 -4.01 -16.19 8.33
N SER A 82 -3.41 -15.46 9.27
CA SER A 82 -3.65 -15.63 10.71
C SER A 82 -5.15 -15.49 11.02
N HIS A 83 -5.83 -14.49 10.44
CA HIS A 83 -7.26 -14.36 10.63
C HIS A 83 -8.05 -15.55 10.07
N MET A 84 -7.67 -16.08 8.90
CA MET A 84 -8.30 -17.26 8.30
C MET A 84 -8.09 -18.54 9.11
N LEU A 85 -6.94 -18.66 9.79
CA LEU A 85 -6.63 -19.76 10.71
C LEU A 85 -7.36 -19.66 12.05
N GLY A 86 -8.07 -18.55 12.30
CA GLY A 86 -8.76 -18.28 13.56
C GLY A 86 -7.90 -17.59 14.61
N ASP A 87 -6.64 -17.32 14.31
CA ASP A 87 -5.73 -16.59 15.18
C ASP A 87 -6.11 -15.10 15.23
N ARG A 88 -6.22 -14.58 16.46
CA ARG A 88 -6.51 -13.16 16.68
C ARG A 88 -5.23 -12.41 16.97
N VAL A 89 -4.81 -11.59 16.01
CA VAL A 89 -3.71 -10.65 16.21
C VAL A 89 -4.15 -9.57 17.23
N PRO A 90 -3.34 -9.27 18.26
CA PRO A 90 -3.65 -8.22 19.21
C PRO A 90 -3.86 -6.86 18.53
N LYS A 91 -4.89 -6.11 18.95
CA LYS A 91 -5.21 -4.79 18.38
C LYS A 91 -4.03 -3.82 18.39
N ARG A 92 -3.22 -3.84 19.45
CA ARG A 92 -2.02 -2.98 19.58
C ARG A 92 -1.03 -3.26 18.45
N THR A 93 -0.83 -4.52 18.09
CA THR A 93 0.03 -4.94 16.99
C THR A 93 -0.51 -4.42 15.66
N LEU A 94 -1.82 -4.57 15.41
CA LEU A 94 -2.44 -4.05 14.19
C LEU A 94 -2.27 -2.53 14.06
N ILE A 95 -2.50 -1.78 15.15
CA ILE A 95 -2.30 -0.32 15.18
C ILE A 95 -0.84 0.07 14.88
N MET A 96 0.13 -0.64 15.47
CA MET A 96 1.55 -0.37 15.23
C MET A 96 1.92 -0.59 13.77
N PHE A 97 1.54 -1.73 13.19
CA PHE A 97 1.85 -2.04 11.79
C PHE A 97 1.11 -1.13 10.82
N ALA A 98 -0.17 -0.78 11.06
CA ALA A 98 -0.89 0.17 10.22
C ALA A 98 -0.24 1.56 10.25
N SER A 99 0.18 2.03 11.43
CA SER A 99 0.84 3.33 11.58
C SER A 99 2.18 3.38 10.87
N VAL A 100 3.05 2.39 11.10
CA VAL A 100 4.37 2.31 10.42
C VAL A 100 4.17 2.10 8.92
N GLY A 101 3.17 1.33 8.50
CA GLY A 101 2.80 1.11 7.10
C GLY A 101 2.43 2.39 6.40
N ALA A 102 1.56 3.21 7.00
CA ALA A 102 1.20 4.52 6.47
C ALA A 102 2.43 5.42 6.28
N PHE A 103 3.27 5.57 7.31
CA PHE A 103 4.47 6.41 7.22
C PHE A 103 5.46 5.92 6.16
N MET A 104 5.76 4.62 6.15
CA MET A 104 6.70 4.05 5.18
C MET A 104 6.19 4.20 3.75
N HIS A 105 4.90 4.02 3.49
CA HIS A 105 4.34 4.20 2.14
C HIS A 105 4.36 5.66 1.69
N VAL A 106 4.16 6.63 2.59
CA VAL A 106 4.36 8.05 2.26
C VAL A 106 5.81 8.33 1.87
N VAL A 107 6.78 7.77 2.62
CA VAL A 107 8.21 7.90 2.30
C VAL A 107 8.53 7.26 0.95
N ALA A 108 8.11 6.01 0.72
CA ALA A 108 8.35 5.30 -0.53
C ALA A 108 7.73 6.04 -1.74
N GLY A 109 6.47 6.45 -1.65
CA GLY A 109 5.81 7.24 -2.70
C GLY A 109 6.53 8.57 -2.98
N SER A 110 7.01 9.24 -1.93
CA SER A 110 7.78 10.48 -2.06
C SER A 110 9.13 10.27 -2.76
N LEU A 111 9.83 9.17 -2.45
CA LEU A 111 11.08 8.79 -3.12
C LEU A 111 10.85 8.50 -4.61
N MET A 112 9.76 7.81 -4.95
CA MET A 112 9.40 7.53 -6.35
C MET A 112 9.13 8.82 -7.12
N VAL A 113 8.38 9.76 -6.55
CA VAL A 113 8.14 11.09 -7.15
C VAL A 113 9.44 11.90 -7.27
N HIS A 114 10.29 11.86 -6.24
CA HIS A 114 11.59 12.54 -6.27
C HIS A 114 12.46 12.02 -7.41
N ASN A 115 12.56 10.69 -7.55
CA ASN A 115 13.33 10.04 -8.61
C ASN A 115 12.75 10.34 -9.99
N TRP A 116 11.42 10.27 -10.16
CA TRP A 116 10.73 10.66 -11.39
C TRP A 116 11.06 12.10 -11.78
N ARG A 117 10.94 13.07 -10.85
CA ARG A 117 11.22 14.49 -11.13
C ARG A 117 12.70 14.72 -11.49
N LYS A 118 13.61 14.06 -10.77
CA LYS A 118 15.06 14.18 -11.00
C LYS A 118 15.46 13.65 -12.37
N ILE A 119 14.86 12.56 -12.81
CA ILE A 119 15.11 11.99 -14.13
C ILE A 119 14.49 12.88 -15.22
N ASN A 120 13.26 13.37 -15.01
CA ASN A 120 12.56 14.23 -15.97
C ASN A 120 13.21 15.62 -16.18
N ASN A 121 13.78 16.22 -15.13
CA ASN A 121 14.43 17.55 -15.20
C ASN A 121 15.86 17.52 -15.75
N SER A 122 16.46 16.35 -15.95
CA SER A 122 17.83 16.26 -16.45
C SER A 122 17.84 16.49 -17.97
N TYR A 123 18.01 17.75 -18.39
CA TYR A 123 18.05 18.29 -19.78
C TYR A 123 18.97 17.59 -20.82
N TYR A 124 19.64 16.50 -20.46
CA TYR A 124 20.50 15.73 -21.37
C TYR A 124 19.76 14.47 -21.85
N PHE A 125 18.80 14.66 -22.74
CA PHE A 125 18.19 13.56 -23.49
C PHE A 125 18.64 13.64 -24.96
N PRO A 126 19.73 12.97 -25.37
CA PRO A 126 19.82 12.53 -26.75
C PRO A 126 18.80 11.40 -26.94
N ASN A 127 17.88 11.58 -27.89
CA ASN A 127 16.95 10.57 -28.40
C ASN A 127 17.72 9.31 -28.85
N ASN A 128 18.01 8.39 -27.93
CA ASN A 128 18.56 7.08 -28.27
C ASN A 128 18.02 6.04 -27.30
N GLU A 129 17.92 4.81 -27.80
CA GLU A 129 17.25 3.61 -27.27
C GLU A 129 17.68 3.15 -25.85
N ASN A 130 18.57 3.88 -25.19
CA ASN A 130 19.19 3.54 -23.91
C ASN A 130 18.67 4.36 -22.71
N TYR A 131 17.71 5.25 -22.88
CA TYR A 131 17.07 5.97 -21.77
C TYR A 131 15.74 5.30 -21.41
N ALA A 132 15.41 5.31 -20.12
CA ALA A 132 14.13 4.82 -19.62
C ALA A 132 13.00 5.48 -20.43
N SER A 133 12.32 4.65 -21.21
CA SER A 133 11.24 5.05 -22.10
C SER A 133 10.22 5.92 -21.34
N LYS A 134 9.54 6.81 -22.06
CA LYS A 134 8.40 7.58 -21.50
C LYS A 134 7.43 6.66 -20.73
N GLN A 135 7.25 5.44 -21.23
CA GLN A 135 6.49 4.38 -20.57
C GLN A 135 7.01 4.03 -19.17
N TYR A 136 8.32 3.84 -18.96
CA TYR A 136 8.87 3.57 -17.61
C TYR A 136 8.70 4.76 -16.65
N MET A 137 8.79 5.99 -17.16
CA MET A 137 8.51 7.18 -16.36
C MET A 137 7.04 7.26 -15.94
N ASP A 138 6.12 6.96 -16.86
CA ASP A 138 4.68 6.91 -16.61
C ASP A 138 4.31 5.75 -15.65
N MET A 139 5.00 4.61 -15.75
CA MET A 139 4.87 3.49 -14.82
C MET A 139 5.35 3.88 -13.41
N LEU A 140 6.51 4.53 -13.28
CA LEU A 140 7.06 4.93 -11.98
C LEU A 140 6.13 5.94 -11.26
N VAL A 141 5.60 6.94 -11.97
CA VAL A 141 4.67 7.90 -11.36
C VAL A 141 3.34 7.24 -11.01
N SER A 142 2.84 6.31 -11.84
CA SER A 142 1.65 5.54 -11.53
C SER A 142 1.84 4.67 -10.28
N ALA A 143 2.99 4.01 -10.17
CA ALA A 143 3.38 3.23 -9.00
C ALA A 143 3.43 4.09 -7.73
N ALA A 144 3.91 5.34 -7.83
CA ALA A 144 3.90 6.28 -6.72
C ALA A 144 2.47 6.63 -6.28
N VAL A 145 1.55 6.85 -7.24
CA VAL A 145 0.12 7.10 -6.94
C VAL A 145 -0.48 5.91 -6.18
N PHE A 146 -0.30 4.68 -6.67
CA PHE A 146 -0.79 3.50 -5.95
C PHE A 146 -0.17 3.37 -4.55
N THR A 147 1.10 3.73 -4.39
CA THR A 147 1.77 3.72 -3.08
C THR A 147 1.14 4.73 -2.11
N PHE A 148 0.78 5.94 -2.57
CA PHE A 148 0.06 6.92 -1.76
C PHE A 148 -1.38 6.49 -1.45
N VAL A 149 -2.07 5.86 -2.42
CA VAL A 149 -3.38 5.24 -2.15
C VAL A 149 -3.23 4.20 -1.05
N ASN A 150 -2.17 3.38 -1.08
CA ASN A 150 -1.92 2.38 -0.04
C ASN A 150 -1.66 3.02 1.34
N ALA A 151 -0.96 4.16 1.39
CA ALA A 151 -0.82 4.92 2.63
C ALA A 151 -2.17 5.39 3.19
N ALA A 152 -3.08 5.85 2.32
CA ALA A 152 -4.43 6.23 2.73
C ALA A 152 -5.25 5.03 3.24
N LEU A 153 -5.03 3.83 2.67
CA LEU A 153 -5.65 2.60 3.14
C LEU A 153 -5.17 2.22 4.54
N PHE A 154 -3.87 2.31 4.83
CA PHE A 154 -3.36 2.10 6.19
C PHE A 154 -3.95 3.09 7.21
N VAL A 155 -4.16 4.35 6.81
CA VAL A 155 -4.85 5.34 7.66
C VAL A 155 -6.32 4.95 7.86
N ALA A 156 -7.01 4.49 6.81
CA ALA A 156 -8.37 3.99 6.92
C ALA A 156 -8.46 2.75 7.81
N GLU A 157 -7.48 1.83 7.73
CA GLU A 157 -7.35 0.67 8.59
C GLU A 157 -7.20 1.10 10.05
N LEU A 158 -6.30 2.05 10.32
CA LEU A 158 -6.07 2.58 11.66
C LEU A 158 -7.37 3.15 12.26
N ILE A 159 -8.09 3.96 11.50
CA ILE A 159 -9.39 4.52 11.92
C ILE A 159 -10.41 3.41 12.15
N ALA A 160 -10.46 2.40 11.27
CA ALA A 160 -11.37 1.27 11.40
C ALA A 160 -11.08 0.45 12.65
N ILE A 161 -9.80 0.18 12.95
CA ILE A 161 -9.38 -0.55 14.16
C ILE A 161 -9.77 0.23 15.41
N ILE A 162 -9.47 1.54 15.49
CA ILE A 162 -9.78 2.37 16.66
C ILE A 162 -11.30 2.46 16.90
N ARG A 163 -12.09 2.54 15.82
CA ARG A 163 -13.54 2.79 15.91
C ARG A 163 -14.39 1.53 16.08
N TYR A 164 -13.95 0.39 15.53
CA TYR A 164 -14.78 -0.81 15.41
C TYR A 164 -14.18 -2.07 16.02
N SER A 165 -12.89 -2.08 16.38
CA SER A 165 -12.26 -3.22 17.04
C SER A 165 -12.40 -3.08 18.54
#